data_AF-A0A831T2B1-F1
#
_entry.id   AF-A0A831T2B1-F1
#
_cell.length_a   1.000
_cell.length_b   1.000
_cell.length_c   1.000
_cell.angle_alpha   90.00
_cell.angle_beta   90.00
_cell.angle_gamma   90.00
#
_symmetry.space_group_name_H-M   'P 1'
#
loop_
_entity.id
_entity.type
_entity.pdbx_description
1 polymer ?
#
loop_
_entity_poly.entity_id
_entity_poly.type
_entity_poly.pdbx_seq_one_letter_code
_entity_poly.pdbx_strand_id
1 'polypeptide(L)'
;MEKKLVSEYTVLVKPTVYIETTIISYLTARLSRNLIVAAHQQLTVEWWEDVRPKLECFISPFVIQEVSRGDKAASQKRIEVISSLPILELNDEIRELAFKYFEAIDIPEKARIDAFHLAIAVWHRIDYLLSWNCRHIASGRVRKILREINDNLGIHTPVICTPEELMEV
;
A
#
# COMPACT_ATOMS: atom_id res chain seq x y z
N MET A 1 37.51 -27.28 25.78
CA MET A 1 36.91 -27.97 24.62
C MET A 1 35.50 -28.35 25.04
N GLU A 2 34.40 -27.91 24.46
CA GLU A 2 34.11 -27.12 23.25
C GLU A 2 32.91 -26.21 23.59
N LYS A 3 32.99 -24.93 23.22
CA LYS A 3 31.80 -24.06 23.21
C LYS A 3 30.98 -24.46 21.97
N LYS A 4 29.82 -25.09 22.17
CA LYS A 4 28.81 -25.20 21.11
C LYS A 4 28.32 -23.78 20.79
N LEU A 5 28.79 -23.25 19.66
CA LEU A 5 28.15 -22.12 19.00
C LEU A 5 26.76 -22.57 18.55
N VAL A 6 25.74 -22.01 19.20
CA VAL A 6 24.38 -22.03 18.64
C VAL A 6 24.38 -20.98 17.54
N SER A 7 24.35 -21.44 16.29
CA SER A 7 24.14 -20.57 15.13
C SER A 7 22.66 -20.18 15.09
N GLU A 8 22.33 -19.02 15.64
CA GLU A 8 21.04 -18.36 15.40
C GLU A 8 21.00 -17.93 13.93
N TYR A 9 20.35 -18.72 13.08
CA TYR A 9 19.88 -18.25 11.78
C TYR A 9 18.71 -17.30 12.04
N THR A 10 18.99 -16.00 12.16
CA THR A 10 17.95 -14.98 12.04
C THR A 10 17.40 -15.09 10.62
N VAL A 11 16.19 -15.64 10.46
CA VAL A 11 15.44 -15.47 9.22
C VAL A 11 15.32 -13.96 9.03
N LEU A 12 15.94 -13.42 7.98
CA LEU A 12 15.78 -12.01 7.62
C LEU A 12 14.29 -11.82 7.28
N VAL A 13 13.53 -11.28 8.23
CA VAL A 13 12.12 -10.95 8.03
C VAL A 13 12.10 -9.78 7.06
N LYS A 14 11.53 -10.00 5.88
CA LYS A 14 11.36 -8.94 4.89
C LYS A 14 10.33 -7.93 5.43
N PRO A 15 10.56 -6.62 5.28
CA PRO A 15 9.54 -5.65 5.60
C PRO A 15 8.28 -5.88 4.75
N THR A 16 7.13 -5.63 5.34
CA THR A 16 5.82 -5.81 4.72
C THR A 16 5.37 -4.52 4.03
N VAL A 17 4.76 -4.64 2.86
CA VAL A 17 4.24 -3.48 2.11
C VAL A 17 2.84 -3.75 1.59
N TYR A 18 1.94 -2.80 1.83
CA TYR A 18 0.60 -2.78 1.28
C TYR A 18 0.61 -1.98 -0.02
N ILE A 19 0.24 -2.62 -1.12
CA ILE A 19 0.23 -2.03 -2.45
C ILE A 19 -1.16 -1.47 -2.74
N GLU A 20 -1.28 -0.14 -2.78
CA GLU A 20 -2.53 0.52 -3.15
C GLU A 20 -2.71 0.55 -4.68
N THR A 21 -3.98 0.64 -5.13
CA THR A 21 -4.40 0.52 -6.53
C THR A 21 -3.69 1.46 -7.50
N THR A 22 -3.32 2.68 -7.09
CA THR A 22 -2.58 3.59 -7.97
C THR A 22 -1.26 2.98 -8.45
N ILE A 23 -0.55 2.20 -7.63
CA ILE A 23 0.70 1.53 -8.02
C ILE A 23 0.46 0.61 -9.23
N ILE A 24 -0.57 -0.23 -9.16
CA ILE A 24 -0.95 -1.15 -10.24
C ILE A 24 -1.41 -0.39 -11.49
N SER A 25 -2.09 0.74 -11.30
CA SER A 25 -2.54 1.61 -12.38
C SER A 25 -1.38 2.25 -13.13
N TYR A 26 -0.38 2.78 -12.42
CA TYR A 26 0.82 3.36 -13.01
C TYR A 26 1.67 2.30 -13.73
N LEU A 27 1.82 1.11 -13.13
CA LEU A 27 2.62 0.01 -13.68
C LEU A 27 2.08 -0.51 -15.04
N THR A 28 0.76 -0.57 -15.20
CA THR A 28 0.13 -1.22 -16.37
C THR A 28 -0.35 -0.23 -17.44
N ALA A 29 -0.42 1.06 -17.12
CA ALA A 29 -0.88 2.08 -18.04
C ALA A 29 0.13 2.28 -19.19
N ARG A 30 -0.38 2.70 -20.35
CA ARG A 30 0.49 3.17 -21.43
C ARG A 30 1.27 4.40 -20.97
N LEU A 31 2.51 4.55 -21.43
CA LEU A 31 3.32 5.73 -21.12
C LEU A 31 2.54 7.00 -21.45
N SER A 32 2.44 7.87 -20.46
CA SER A 32 1.72 9.14 -20.56
C SER A 32 2.52 10.18 -21.32
N ARG A 33 1.82 11.08 -22.02
CA ARG A 33 2.45 12.29 -22.59
C ARG A 33 2.66 13.40 -21.56
N ASN A 34 2.01 13.29 -20.39
CA ASN A 34 2.27 14.18 -19.27
C ASN A 34 3.57 13.72 -18.57
N LEU A 35 4.59 14.57 -18.57
CA LEU A 35 5.93 14.24 -18.07
C LEU A 35 5.94 13.82 -16.59
N ILE A 36 5.10 14.44 -15.76
CA ILE A 36 5.00 14.09 -14.33
C ILE A 36 4.41 12.68 -14.18
N VAL A 37 3.33 12.39 -14.91
CA VAL A 37 2.71 11.05 -14.90
C VAL A 37 3.70 10.02 -15.44
N ALA A 38 4.42 10.33 -16.52
CA ALA A 38 5.43 9.45 -17.09
C ALA A 38 6.56 9.15 -16.10
N ALA A 39 7.01 10.14 -15.33
CA ALA A 39 8.01 9.94 -14.27
C ALA A 39 7.49 9.01 -13.16
N HIS A 40 6.26 9.20 -12.69
CA HIS A 40 5.66 8.29 -11.71
C HIS A 40 5.51 6.86 -12.27
N GLN A 41 5.16 6.70 -13.55
CA GLN A 41 5.13 5.38 -14.21
C GLN A 41 6.51 4.73 -14.19
N GLN A 42 7.54 5.48 -14.55
CA GLN A 42 8.92 4.99 -14.57
C GLN A 42 9.40 4.58 -13.17
N LEU A 43 9.21 5.43 -12.17
CA LEU A 43 9.55 5.12 -10.77
C LEU A 43 8.78 3.91 -10.24
N THR A 44 7.54 3.72 -10.68
CA THR A 44 6.75 2.54 -10.30
C THR A 44 7.33 1.27 -10.90
N VAL A 45 7.77 1.30 -12.17
CA VAL A 45 8.42 0.17 -12.83
C VAL A 45 9.71 -0.18 -12.11
N GLU A 46 10.58 0.80 -11.86
CA GLU A 46 11.86 0.60 -11.16
C GLU A 46 11.65 0.03 -9.77
N TRP A 47 10.74 0.60 -8.98
CA TRP A 47 10.39 0.06 -7.66
C TRP A 47 9.89 -1.39 -7.75
N TRP A 48 9.05 -1.69 -8.73
CA TRP A 48 8.44 -3.01 -8.90
C TRP A 48 9.45 -4.09 -9.27
N GLU A 49 10.46 -3.74 -10.05
CA GLU A 49 11.50 -4.65 -10.53
C GLU A 49 12.62 -4.82 -9.48
N ASP A 50 13.08 -3.72 -8.87
CA ASP A 50 14.31 -3.71 -8.08
C ASP A 50 14.09 -3.77 -6.56
N VAL A 51 12.97 -3.26 -6.06
CA VAL A 51 12.70 -3.14 -4.61
C VAL A 51 11.71 -4.19 -4.14
N ARG A 52 10.59 -4.35 -4.85
CA ARG A 52 9.53 -5.32 -4.51
C ARG A 52 10.06 -6.73 -4.17
N PRO A 53 11.06 -7.33 -4.86
CA PRO A 53 11.55 -8.67 -4.51
C PRO A 53 12.16 -8.78 -3.10
N LYS A 54 12.56 -7.65 -2.51
CA LYS A 54 13.14 -7.56 -1.16
C LYS A 54 12.08 -7.44 -0.06
N LEU A 55 10.81 -7.23 -0.44
CA LEU A 55 9.69 -6.99 0.46
C LEU A 55 8.69 -8.16 0.42
N GLU A 56 7.82 -8.19 1.43
CA GLU A 56 6.61 -9.02 1.40
C GLU A 56 5.41 -8.14 1.04
N CYS A 57 4.85 -8.33 -0.15
CA CYS A 57 3.84 -7.44 -0.70
C CYS A 57 2.43 -8.00 -0.56
N PHE A 58 1.52 -7.15 -0.11
CA PHE A 58 0.13 -7.50 0.15
C PHE A 58 -0.83 -6.54 -0.56
N ILE A 59 -2.02 -7.05 -0.87
CA ILE A 59 -3.15 -6.26 -1.37
C ILE A 59 -4.40 -6.53 -0.52
N SER A 60 -5.53 -5.92 -0.87
CA SER A 60 -6.82 -6.23 -0.24
C SER A 60 -7.92 -6.46 -1.29
N PRO A 61 -9.10 -6.93 -0.86
CA PRO A 61 -10.27 -7.03 -1.73
C PRO A 61 -10.66 -5.70 -2.40
N PHE A 62 -10.33 -4.55 -1.78
CA PHE A 62 -10.58 -3.24 -2.38
C PHE A 62 -9.68 -2.98 -3.59
N VAL A 63 -8.41 -3.37 -3.53
CA VAL A 63 -7.50 -3.29 -4.70
C VAL A 63 -8.07 -4.12 -5.85
N ILE A 64 -8.51 -5.35 -5.57
CA ILE A 64 -9.14 -6.23 -6.58
C ILE A 64 -10.38 -5.55 -7.18
N GLN A 65 -11.24 -4.98 -6.34
CA GLN A 65 -12.45 -4.29 -6.77
C GLN A 65 -12.12 -3.12 -7.71
N GLU A 66 -11.12 -2.32 -7.38
CA GLU A 66 -10.78 -1.13 -8.16
C GLU A 66 -10.06 -1.47 -9.45
N VAL A 67 -9.08 -2.40 -9.41
CA VAL A 67 -8.39 -2.82 -10.63
C VAL A 67 -9.32 -3.52 -11.60
N SER A 68 -10.43 -4.09 -11.13
CA SER A 68 -11.43 -4.75 -11.99
C SER A 68 -12.27 -3.76 -12.82
N ARG A 69 -12.29 -2.47 -12.48
CA ARG A 69 -13.16 -1.46 -13.10
C ARG A 69 -12.62 -0.94 -14.44
N GLY A 70 -13.52 -0.41 -15.27
CA GLY A 70 -13.17 0.27 -16.52
C GLY A 70 -13.01 -0.66 -17.71
N ASP A 71 -12.13 -0.31 -18.65
CA ASP A 71 -11.89 -1.08 -19.87
C ASP A 71 -11.44 -2.51 -19.58
N LYS A 72 -12.02 -3.49 -20.29
CA LYS A 72 -11.77 -4.92 -20.06
C LYS A 72 -10.32 -5.31 -20.29
N ALA A 73 -9.68 -4.81 -21.34
CA ALA A 73 -8.31 -5.15 -21.65
C ALA A 73 -7.33 -4.53 -20.64
N ALA A 74 -7.59 -3.29 -20.20
CA ALA A 74 -6.81 -2.65 -19.15
C ALA A 74 -6.99 -3.34 -17.78
N SER A 75 -8.23 -3.69 -17.43
CA SER A 75 -8.56 -4.43 -16.20
C SER A 75 -7.87 -5.79 -16.15
N GLN A 76 -7.89 -6.55 -17.25
CA GLN A 76 -7.23 -7.85 -17.35
C GLN A 76 -5.72 -7.75 -17.06
N LYS A 77 -5.02 -6.75 -17.63
CA LYS A 77 -3.60 -6.52 -17.36
C LYS A 77 -3.32 -6.25 -15.89
N ARG A 78 -4.17 -5.46 -15.22
CA ARG A 78 -4.00 -5.17 -13.78
C ARG A 78 -4.24 -6.41 -12.92
N ILE A 79 -5.24 -7.22 -13.27
CA ILE A 79 -5.54 -8.48 -12.57
C ILE A 79 -4.36 -9.45 -12.69
N GLU A 80 -3.76 -9.57 -13.87
CA GLU A 80 -2.58 -10.43 -14.10
C GLU A 80 -1.42 -10.05 -13.19
N VAL A 81 -1.12 -8.75 -13.07
CA VAL A 81 -0.05 -8.23 -12.19
C VAL A 81 -0.26 -8.64 -10.73
N ILE A 82 -1.49 -8.56 -10.22
CA ILE A 82 -1.75 -8.80 -8.80
C ILE A 82 -2.09 -10.25 -8.46
N SER A 83 -2.21 -11.12 -9.46
CA SER A 83 -2.68 -12.51 -9.31
C SER A 83 -1.85 -13.38 -8.36
N SER A 84 -0.57 -13.02 -8.15
CA SER A 84 0.35 -13.72 -7.26
C SER A 84 0.48 -13.07 -5.88
N LEU A 85 -0.15 -11.92 -5.64
CA LEU A 85 -0.01 -11.19 -4.39
C LEU A 85 -0.98 -11.73 -3.32
N PRO A 86 -0.50 -12.02 -2.11
CA PRO A 86 -1.36 -12.32 -0.96
C PRO A 86 -2.40 -11.24 -0.70
N ILE A 87 -3.62 -11.67 -0.35
CA ILE A 87 -4.76 -10.79 -0.07
C ILE A 87 -5.00 -10.76 1.44
N LEU A 88 -4.98 -9.57 2.03
CA LEU A 88 -5.31 -9.35 3.44
C LEU A 88 -6.82 -9.47 3.68
N GLU A 89 -7.17 -10.15 4.76
CA GLU A 89 -8.56 -10.36 5.16
C GLU A 89 -9.22 -9.08 5.69
N LEU A 90 -10.55 -9.03 5.55
CA LEU A 90 -11.40 -7.97 6.08
C LEU A 90 -12.21 -8.49 7.26
N ASN A 91 -12.32 -7.67 8.30
CA ASN A 91 -13.17 -7.90 9.45
C ASN A 91 -13.90 -6.61 9.86
N ASP A 92 -14.70 -6.68 10.92
CA ASP A 92 -15.52 -5.56 11.35
C ASP A 92 -14.69 -4.45 12.02
N GLU A 93 -13.60 -4.81 12.70
CA GLU A 93 -12.66 -3.86 13.30
C GLU A 93 -12.00 -2.97 12.24
N ILE A 94 -11.66 -3.53 11.07
CA ILE A 94 -11.15 -2.76 9.93
C ILE A 94 -12.23 -1.78 9.42
N ARG A 95 -13.51 -2.19 9.38
CA ARG A 95 -14.61 -1.32 8.94
C ARG A 95 -14.82 -0.14 9.88
N GLU A 96 -14.79 -0.41 11.18
CA GLU A 96 -14.89 0.63 12.21
C GLU A 96 -13.72 1.61 12.13
N LEU A 97 -12.50 1.09 11.95
CA LEU A 97 -11.31 1.92 11.82
C LEU A 97 -11.35 2.78 10.55
N ALA A 98 -11.76 2.21 9.42
CA ALA A 98 -11.94 2.94 8.17
C ALA A 98 -12.98 4.06 8.30
N PHE A 99 -14.07 3.82 9.04
CA PHE A 99 -15.08 4.85 9.31
C PHE A 99 -14.50 6.02 10.10
N LYS A 100 -13.73 5.74 11.17
CA LYS A 100 -13.05 6.79 11.95
C LYS A 100 -12.10 7.64 11.09
N TYR A 101 -11.33 7.00 10.21
CA TYR A 101 -10.42 7.71 9.31
C TYR A 101 -11.17 8.54 8.28
N PHE A 102 -12.24 8.00 7.71
CA PHE A 102 -13.09 8.70 6.75
C PHE A 102 -13.65 10.01 7.34
N GLU A 103 -14.21 9.95 8.55
CA GLU A 103 -14.75 11.13 9.24
C GLU A 103 -13.68 12.17 9.55
N ALA A 104 -12.51 11.74 10.02
CA ALA A 104 -11.45 12.66 10.45
C ALA A 104 -10.68 13.30 9.28
N ILE A 105 -10.49 12.57 8.17
CA ILE A 105 -9.72 13.06 7.02
C ILE A 105 -10.57 13.98 6.12
N ASP A 106 -11.90 13.98 6.29
CA ASP A 106 -12.87 14.68 5.43
C ASP A 106 -12.73 14.21 3.97
N ILE A 107 -12.78 12.89 3.79
CA ILE A 107 -12.72 12.26 2.47
C ILE A 107 -14.11 12.39 1.81
N PRO A 108 -14.22 12.83 0.54
CA PRO A 108 -15.49 12.83 -0.15
C PRO A 108 -16.09 11.42 -0.20
N GLU A 109 -17.42 11.26 -0.09
CA GLU A 109 -18.07 9.93 -0.06
C GLU A 109 -17.63 9.01 -1.21
N LYS A 110 -17.42 9.57 -2.41
CA LYS A 110 -16.93 8.83 -3.60
C LYS A 110 -15.54 8.21 -3.44
N ALA A 111 -14.75 8.68 -2.48
CA ALA A 111 -13.39 8.25 -2.17
C ALA A 111 -13.32 7.49 -0.85
N ARG A 112 -14.44 7.06 -0.28
CA ARG A 112 -14.50 6.31 0.98
C ARG A 112 -13.63 5.05 1.02
N ILE A 113 -13.37 4.42 -0.14
CA ILE A 113 -12.46 3.28 -0.28
C ILE A 113 -11.02 3.65 0.15
N ASP A 114 -10.60 4.90 -0.02
CA ASP A 114 -9.27 5.37 0.41
C ASP A 114 -9.04 5.17 1.91
N ALA A 115 -10.08 5.31 2.74
CA ALA A 115 -9.99 5.08 4.17
C ALA A 115 -9.79 3.59 4.52
N PHE A 116 -10.30 2.68 3.68
CA PHE A 116 -10.11 1.24 3.87
C PHE A 116 -8.68 0.80 3.58
N HIS A 117 -8.01 1.39 2.58
CA HIS A 117 -6.58 1.13 2.34
C HIS A 117 -5.75 1.46 3.58
N LEU A 118 -6.02 2.60 4.23
CA LEU A 118 -5.37 3.01 5.48
C LEU A 118 -5.67 2.03 6.63
N ALA A 119 -6.94 1.71 6.85
CA ALA A 119 -7.38 0.85 7.95
C ALA A 119 -6.81 -0.56 7.87
N ILE A 120 -6.73 -1.14 6.67
CA ILE A 120 -6.19 -2.48 6.46
C ILE A 120 -4.70 -2.50 6.79
N ALA A 121 -3.92 -1.55 6.27
CA ALA A 121 -2.49 -1.49 6.54
C ALA A 121 -2.20 -1.27 8.03
N VAL A 122 -3.02 -0.47 8.72
CA VAL A 122 -2.92 -0.29 10.17
C VAL A 122 -3.26 -1.56 10.94
N TRP A 123 -4.42 -2.17 10.66
CA TRP A 123 -4.91 -3.33 11.42
C TRP A 123 -3.99 -4.55 11.26
N HIS A 124 -3.53 -4.81 10.04
CA HIS A 124 -2.56 -5.88 9.75
C HIS A 124 -1.11 -5.51 10.13
N ARG A 125 -0.89 -4.33 10.70
CA ARG A 125 0.42 -3.83 11.16
C ARG A 125 1.49 -3.84 10.07
N ILE A 126 1.11 -3.48 8.84
CA ILE A 126 2.01 -3.43 7.70
C ILE A 126 3.07 -2.34 7.91
N ASP A 127 4.32 -2.59 7.56
CA ASP A 127 5.41 -1.64 7.75
C ASP A 127 5.24 -0.41 6.84
N TYR A 128 4.91 -0.64 5.56
CA TYR A 128 4.77 0.41 4.55
C TYR A 128 3.41 0.37 3.82
N LEU A 129 2.79 1.53 3.60
CA LEU A 129 1.67 1.67 2.67
C LEU A 129 2.14 2.47 1.46
N LEU A 130 2.17 1.82 0.30
CA LEU A 130 2.69 2.39 -0.94
C LEU A 130 1.57 2.94 -1.81
N SER A 131 1.60 4.24 -2.12
CA SER A 131 0.54 4.89 -2.92
C SER A 131 1.03 6.15 -3.63
N TRP A 132 0.49 6.42 -4.84
CA TRP A 132 0.57 7.72 -5.51
C TRP A 132 -0.65 8.61 -5.24
N ASN A 133 -1.64 8.17 -4.46
CA ASN A 133 -2.81 8.99 -4.08
C ASN A 133 -2.41 10.02 -3.00
N CYS A 134 -1.67 11.05 -3.42
CA CYS A 134 -1.25 12.17 -2.57
C CYS A 134 -2.40 13.13 -2.22
N ARG A 135 -3.64 12.78 -2.52
CA ARG A 135 -4.83 13.58 -2.19
C ARG A 135 -5.55 13.05 -0.95
N HIS A 136 -5.69 11.74 -0.86
CA HIS A 136 -6.54 11.08 0.16
C HIS A 136 -5.77 10.08 1.03
N ILE A 137 -4.56 9.69 0.62
CA ILE A 137 -3.76 8.67 1.31
C ILE A 137 -2.38 9.22 1.68
N ALA A 138 -1.54 9.53 0.67
CA ALA A 138 -0.14 9.84 0.88
C ALA A 138 0.16 11.30 1.22
N SER A 139 -0.86 12.16 1.35
CA SER A 139 -0.64 13.58 1.67
C SER A 139 -0.12 13.79 3.09
N GLY A 140 0.72 14.81 3.31
CA GLY A 140 1.24 15.13 4.66
C GLY A 140 0.14 15.40 5.69
N ARG A 141 -0.99 16.01 5.28
CA ARG A 141 -2.16 16.21 6.15
C ARG A 141 -2.77 14.89 6.59
N VAL A 142 -2.98 13.96 5.66
CA VAL A 142 -3.52 12.62 5.94
C VAL A 142 -2.58 11.85 6.86
N ARG A 143 -1.28 11.83 6.55
CA ARG A 143 -0.24 11.18 7.37
C ARG A 143 -0.27 11.69 8.82
N LYS A 144 -0.45 13.00 9.01
CA LYS A 144 -0.55 13.64 10.33
C LYS A 144 -1.82 13.21 11.09
N ILE A 145 -3.00 13.35 10.46
CA ILE A 145 -4.29 12.99 11.09
C ILE A 145 -4.29 11.51 11.47
N LEU A 146 -3.83 10.64 10.57
CA LEU A 146 -3.78 9.20 10.81
C LEU A 146 -2.91 8.86 12.03
N ARG A 147 -1.73 9.46 12.11
CA ARG A 147 -0.82 9.27 13.24
C ARG A 147 -1.45 9.75 14.55
N GLU A 148 -2.07 10.93 14.57
CA GLU A 148 -2.73 11.45 15.77
C GLU A 148 -3.84 10.51 16.27
N ILE A 149 -4.67 9.99 15.37
CA ILE A 149 -5.73 9.02 15.73
C ILE A 149 -5.11 7.74 16.29
N ASN A 150 -4.11 7.19 15.61
CA ASN A 150 -3.53 5.91 15.98
C ASN A 150 -2.72 5.96 17.27
N ASP A 151 -1.98 7.07 17.50
CA ASP A 151 -1.25 7.31 18.74
C ASP A 151 -2.23 7.38 19.92
N ASN A 152 -3.36 8.08 19.77
CA ASN A 152 -4.41 8.14 20.79
C ASN A 152 -5.07 6.77 21.07
N LEU A 153 -5.13 5.90 20.07
CA LEU A 153 -5.65 4.54 20.20
C LEU A 153 -4.58 3.53 20.65
N GLY A 154 -3.31 3.92 20.70
CA GLY A 154 -2.19 3.01 21.01
C GLY A 154 -1.97 1.93 19.95
N ILE A 155 -2.28 2.20 18.68
CA ILE A 155 -2.19 1.22 17.57
C ILE A 155 -1.09 1.59 16.57
N HIS A 156 -0.74 0.62 15.71
CA HIS A 156 0.29 0.77 14.69
C HIS A 156 -0.03 1.88 13.67
N THR A 157 1.00 2.53 13.12
CA THR A 157 0.85 3.42 11.96
C THR A 157 1.89 3.05 10.91
N PRO A 158 1.49 2.60 9.70
CA PRO A 158 2.43 2.29 8.63
C PRO A 158 3.16 3.57 8.17
N VAL A 159 4.37 3.40 7.63
CA VAL A 159 5.03 4.45 6.86
C VAL A 159 4.31 4.56 5.51
N ILE A 160 3.50 5.60 5.35
CA ILE A 160 2.86 5.89 4.07
C ILE A 160 3.86 6.62 3.18
N CYS A 161 4.11 6.06 2.00
CA CYS A 161 5.14 6.55 1.09
C CYS A 161 4.75 6.35 -0.39
N THR A 162 5.38 7.12 -1.27
CA THR A 162 5.40 6.87 -2.71
C THR A 162 6.50 5.86 -3.05
N PRO A 163 6.49 5.26 -4.27
CA PRO A 163 7.63 4.49 -4.77
C PRO A 163 8.97 5.22 -4.68
N GLU A 164 9.00 6.52 -4.99
CA GLU A 164 10.20 7.35 -4.89
C GLU A 164 10.77 7.42 -3.46
N GLU A 165 9.89 7.46 -2.46
CA GLU A 165 10.25 7.48 -1.04
C GLU A 165 10.70 6.11 -0.51
N LEU A 166 10.50 5.01 -1.27
CA LEU A 166 10.80 3.63 -0.86
C LEU A 166 11.72 2.92 -1.87
N MET A 167 12.73 3.60 -2.40
CA MET A 167 13.71 2.99 -3.32
C MET A 167 14.79 2.14 -2.61
N GLU A 168 14.90 2.26 -1.29
CA GLU A 168 15.84 1.52 -0.45
C GLU A 168 15.11 0.82 0.70
N VAL A 169 15.44 -0.46 0.93
CA VAL A 169 14.88 -1.34 1.97
C VAL A 169 15.94 -2.31 2.47
#